data_AF-A0A935A743-F1
#
_entry.id   AF-A0A935A743-F1
#
_cell.length_a   1.000
_cell.length_b   1.000
_cell.length_c   1.000
_cell.angle_alpha   90.00
_cell.angle_beta   90.00
_cell.angle_gamma   90.00
#
_symmetry.space_group_name_H-M   'P 1'
#
loop_
_entity.id
_entity.type
_entity.pdbx_description
1 polymer ?
#
loop_
_entity_poly.entity_id
_entity_poly.type
_entity_poly.pdbx_seq_one_letter_code
_entity_poly.pdbx_strand_id
1 'polypeptide(L)'
;MTKILGIAGSLRNVRHGRGTKKLLSELASVDSEVRLKALLEEQTRLIVEDFLAAGRAENKPFDEIYKALRSMSGERGLSNSEAALAVALWGSLNEGAEIDYLSLANHFPPSGAVNDAEGMKAKLRAADGIIISTPVYFGDRGSLVQSLLDFIAADPGLRADMVGKIYGGIAVGAKRNGGQETTLLYQMLDMVNLGLLCVGNSSETTAQYGGTAVGGDVGTVQKDAYGLETTIGTGRRVARVAKLGALGAGGQKLKDKFKLDLWLLQRDDGGKGLAFFRDWADRFMQRHPDVTVRLWDVAHYEVVRCIACDVCPTSVAPKEEYRCIITKADDFFVQHHADLIQADAILACAYSPEDRTKVLSEYQQFIERTRYLRRDNYAFSDLVVAPFVVSELDARQNLHLRMLTSLVRHHTILHHPLVGMISDGKLLNAAKLEANADRFIDAAQKMLVGRYLEGGRNGILYNPVGYEISAAKTGDDEKSGRIDAVVRKSQEAISQAREKRLVK
;
A
#
# COMPACT_ATOMS: atom_id res chain seq x y z
N MET A 1 7.91 -14.40 14.73
CA MET A 1 7.70 -14.34 13.27
C MET A 1 6.41 -13.56 13.05
N THR A 2 6.27 -12.74 12.00
CA THR A 2 5.02 -12.03 11.76
C THR A 2 3.99 -12.94 11.11
N LYS A 3 2.71 -12.72 11.41
CA LYS A 3 1.60 -13.54 10.88
C LYS A 3 0.79 -12.77 9.85
N ILE A 4 0.69 -13.30 8.63
CA ILE A 4 -0.07 -12.72 7.51
C ILE A 4 -1.33 -13.52 7.23
N LEU A 5 -2.49 -12.87 7.33
CA LEU A 5 -3.78 -13.47 7.04
C LEU A 5 -4.21 -13.16 5.60
N GLY A 6 -4.33 -14.19 4.77
CA GLY A 6 -4.96 -14.09 3.46
C GLY A 6 -6.47 -14.26 3.57
N ILE A 7 -7.23 -13.35 2.98
CA ILE A 7 -8.69 -13.35 2.98
C ILE A 7 -9.20 -13.43 1.54
N ALA A 8 -9.93 -14.51 1.25
CA ALA A 8 -10.54 -14.72 -0.06
C ALA A 8 -11.98 -14.19 -0.07
N GLY A 9 -12.24 -13.15 -0.86
CA GLY A 9 -13.52 -12.45 -0.97
C GLY A 9 -14.41 -12.88 -2.14
N SER A 10 -14.20 -14.08 -2.71
CA SER A 10 -15.01 -14.61 -3.82
C SER A 10 -16.08 -15.59 -3.32
N LEU A 11 -17.27 -15.53 -3.92
CA LEU A 11 -18.32 -16.54 -3.72
C LEU A 11 -17.95 -17.89 -4.36
N ARG A 12 -16.97 -17.90 -5.25
CA ARG A 12 -16.46 -19.11 -5.90
C ARG A 12 -15.29 -19.74 -5.15
N ASN A 13 -15.06 -19.36 -3.88
CA ASN A 13 -14.01 -19.96 -3.08
C ASN A 13 -14.25 -21.47 -2.94
N VAL A 14 -13.21 -22.25 -3.22
CA VAL A 14 -13.27 -23.71 -3.22
C VAL A 14 -12.66 -24.26 -1.94
N ARG A 15 -11.56 -23.67 -1.45
CA ARG A 15 -10.81 -24.24 -0.32
C ARG A 15 -11.46 -23.93 1.03
N HIS A 16 -11.91 -24.97 1.73
CA HIS A 16 -12.48 -24.87 3.08
C HIS A 16 -12.06 -26.03 3.99
N GLY A 17 -12.14 -25.84 5.31
CA GLY A 17 -11.86 -26.89 6.31
C GLY A 17 -10.47 -27.51 6.14
N ARG A 18 -10.41 -28.82 5.88
CA ARG A 18 -9.15 -29.54 5.61
C ARG A 18 -8.42 -29.03 4.36
N GLY A 19 -9.17 -28.59 3.35
CA GLY A 19 -8.61 -28.06 2.11
C GLY A 19 -7.80 -26.77 2.30
N THR A 20 -8.19 -25.94 3.26
CA THR A 20 -7.44 -24.74 3.66
C THR A 20 -6.11 -25.11 4.29
N LYS A 21 -6.09 -26.05 5.25
CA LYS A 21 -4.85 -26.53 5.87
C LYS A 21 -3.90 -27.15 4.84
N LYS A 22 -4.46 -27.93 3.91
CA LYS A 22 -3.72 -28.52 2.79
C LYS A 22 -3.10 -27.44 1.91
N LEU A 23 -3.85 -26.41 1.51
CA LEU A 23 -3.32 -25.29 0.73
C LEU A 23 -2.14 -24.59 1.42
N LEU A 24 -2.27 -24.29 2.72
CA LEU A 24 -1.19 -23.66 3.49
C LEU A 24 0.08 -24.54 3.51
N SER A 25 -0.07 -25.86 3.69
CA SER A 25 1.06 -26.80 3.63
C SER A 25 1.65 -26.95 2.22
N GLU A 26 0.81 -26.94 1.19
CA GLU A 26 1.24 -26.97 -0.22
C GLU A 26 2.12 -25.75 -0.49
N LEU A 27 1.65 -24.54 -0.16
CA LEU A 27 2.40 -23.29 -0.35
C LEU A 27 3.72 -23.25 0.43
N ALA A 28 3.73 -23.71 1.68
CA ALA A 28 4.94 -23.78 2.50
C ALA A 28 6.01 -24.73 1.92
N SER A 29 5.61 -25.69 1.07
CA SER A 29 6.52 -26.63 0.41
C SER A 29 7.04 -26.17 -0.96
N VAL A 30 6.55 -25.03 -1.46
CA VAL A 30 6.95 -24.46 -2.76
C VAL A 30 8.21 -23.61 -2.57
N ASP A 31 9.33 -24.08 -3.13
CA ASP A 31 10.66 -23.46 -3.01
C ASP A 31 11.03 -22.50 -4.16
N SER A 32 10.21 -22.43 -5.21
CA SER A 32 10.54 -21.73 -6.44
C SER A 32 9.29 -21.27 -7.20
N GLU A 33 9.43 -20.19 -7.97
CA GLU A 33 8.34 -19.66 -8.80
C GLU A 33 7.90 -20.65 -9.90
N VAL A 34 8.82 -21.50 -10.38
CA VAL A 34 8.49 -22.57 -11.34
C VAL A 34 7.53 -23.58 -10.71
N ARG A 35 7.81 -24.04 -9.48
CA ARG A 35 6.91 -24.94 -8.75
C ARG A 35 5.61 -24.25 -8.35
N LEU A 36 5.63 -22.95 -8.05
CA LEU A 36 4.42 -22.17 -7.82
C LEU A 36 3.52 -22.15 -9.05
N LYS A 37 4.10 -21.87 -10.23
CA LYS A 37 3.37 -21.86 -11.51
C LYS A 37 2.76 -23.22 -11.81
N ALA A 38 3.51 -24.31 -11.63
CA ALA A 38 3.00 -25.66 -11.79
C ALA A 38 1.84 -25.98 -10.83
N LEU A 39 1.95 -25.59 -9.56
CA LEU A 39 0.87 -25.73 -8.59
C LEU A 39 -0.38 -24.95 -9.03
N LEU A 40 -0.22 -23.71 -9.49
CA LEU A 40 -1.35 -22.91 -9.97
C LEU A 40 -2.01 -23.54 -11.19
N GLU A 41 -1.24 -23.96 -12.18
CA GLU A 41 -1.77 -24.63 -13.39
C GLU A 41 -2.55 -25.90 -13.02
N GLU A 42 -2.04 -26.70 -12.10
CA GLU A 42 -2.74 -27.88 -11.60
C GLU A 42 -4.04 -27.50 -10.89
N GLN A 43 -3.98 -26.58 -9.92
CA GLN A 43 -5.15 -26.22 -9.11
C GLN A 43 -6.21 -25.46 -9.91
N THR A 44 -5.83 -24.64 -10.88
CA THR A 44 -6.80 -23.98 -11.74
C THR A 44 -7.40 -24.93 -12.78
N ARG A 45 -6.66 -25.94 -13.25
CA ARG A 45 -7.22 -27.02 -14.07
C ARG A 45 -8.24 -27.84 -13.29
N LEU A 46 -7.93 -28.22 -12.06
CA LEU A 46 -8.84 -29.02 -11.22
C LEU A 46 -10.17 -28.32 -10.98
N ILE A 47 -10.20 -27.00 -10.77
CA ILE A 47 -11.49 -26.28 -10.63
C ILE A 47 -12.27 -26.22 -11.94
N VAL A 48 -11.61 -26.21 -13.10
CA VAL A 48 -12.29 -26.29 -14.41
C VAL A 48 -12.95 -27.67 -14.56
N GLU A 49 -12.24 -28.73 -14.19
CA GLU A 49 -12.77 -30.10 -14.20
C GLU A 49 -13.97 -30.26 -13.26
N ASP A 50 -13.85 -29.73 -12.05
CA ASP A 50 -14.95 -29.72 -11.07
C ASP A 50 -16.15 -28.92 -11.61
N PHE A 51 -15.91 -27.79 -12.29
CA PHE A 51 -16.96 -27.00 -12.93
C PHE A 51 -17.66 -27.75 -14.08
N LEU A 52 -16.90 -28.50 -14.88
CA LEU A 52 -17.43 -29.38 -15.93
C LEU A 52 -18.29 -30.51 -15.34
N ALA A 53 -17.76 -31.20 -14.33
CA ALA A 53 -18.43 -32.31 -13.64
C ALA A 53 -19.67 -31.88 -12.86
N ALA A 54 -19.71 -30.64 -12.35
CA ALA A 54 -20.86 -30.08 -11.66
C ALA A 54 -22.08 -29.84 -12.57
N GLY A 55 -21.94 -30.00 -13.90
CA GLY A 55 -23.05 -29.93 -14.85
C GLY A 55 -22.83 -29.01 -16.03
N ARG A 56 -21.69 -28.31 -16.12
CA ARG A 56 -21.41 -27.44 -17.28
C ARG A 56 -21.27 -28.24 -18.57
N ALA A 57 -20.71 -29.45 -18.52
CA ALA A 57 -20.62 -30.34 -19.69
C ALA A 57 -22.00 -30.75 -20.23
N GLU A 58 -23.01 -30.78 -19.35
CA GLU A 58 -24.41 -31.10 -19.67
C GLU A 58 -25.25 -29.83 -19.93
N ASN A 59 -24.63 -28.64 -19.96
CA ASN A 59 -25.32 -27.34 -20.07
C ASN A 59 -26.41 -27.10 -19.00
N LYS A 60 -26.22 -27.62 -17.78
CA LYS A 60 -27.14 -27.38 -16.66
C LYS A 60 -27.25 -25.88 -16.32
N PRO A 61 -28.40 -25.42 -15.80
CA PRO A 61 -28.54 -24.09 -15.22
C PRO A 61 -27.45 -23.79 -14.19
N PHE A 62 -26.99 -22.53 -14.14
CA PHE A 62 -25.85 -22.16 -13.30
C PHE A 62 -26.12 -22.32 -11.80
N ASP A 63 -27.37 -22.15 -11.35
CA ASP A 63 -27.74 -22.33 -9.95
C ASP A 63 -27.65 -23.80 -9.51
N GLU A 64 -27.93 -24.75 -10.40
CA GLU A 64 -27.68 -26.17 -10.16
C GLU A 64 -26.19 -26.49 -10.09
N ILE A 65 -25.41 -25.98 -11.05
CA ILE A 65 -23.94 -26.11 -11.05
C ILE A 65 -23.36 -25.53 -9.76
N TYR A 66 -23.83 -24.35 -9.34
CA TYR A 66 -23.37 -23.69 -8.12
C TYR A 66 -23.69 -24.49 -6.86
N LYS A 67 -24.88 -25.09 -6.75
CA LYS A 67 -25.22 -25.99 -5.65
C LYS A 67 -24.31 -27.23 -5.63
N ALA A 68 -24.10 -27.86 -6.79
CA ALA A 68 -23.23 -29.03 -6.92
C ALA A 68 -21.79 -28.72 -6.50
N LEU A 69 -21.23 -27.59 -6.94
CA LEU A 69 -19.88 -27.14 -6.55
C LEU A 69 -19.76 -26.95 -5.03
N ARG A 70 -20.76 -26.36 -4.37
CA ARG A 70 -20.74 -26.16 -2.91
C ARG A 70 -20.86 -27.46 -2.11
N SER A 71 -21.32 -28.55 -2.73
CA SER A 71 -21.39 -29.88 -2.11
C SER A 71 -20.11 -30.70 -2.27
N MET A 72 -19.13 -30.22 -3.04
CA MET A 72 -17.84 -30.90 -3.19
C MET A 72 -16.98 -30.79 -1.93
N SER A 73 -15.93 -31.61 -1.82
CA SER A 73 -15.10 -31.72 -0.61
C SER A 73 -14.30 -30.45 -0.26
N GLY A 74 -14.06 -29.58 -1.25
CA GLY A 74 -13.27 -28.35 -1.08
C GLY A 74 -11.78 -28.58 -0.80
N GLU A 75 -11.25 -29.78 -1.08
CA GLU A 75 -9.86 -30.17 -0.78
C GLU A 75 -8.87 -29.94 -1.94
N ARG A 76 -9.37 -29.53 -3.10
CA ARG A 76 -8.59 -29.25 -4.31
C ARG A 76 -9.21 -28.10 -5.10
N GLY A 77 -8.49 -27.61 -6.10
CA GLY A 77 -8.94 -26.52 -6.94
C GLY A 77 -8.68 -25.16 -6.32
N LEU A 78 -8.53 -24.14 -7.16
CA LEU A 78 -8.49 -22.73 -6.74
C LEU A 78 -9.26 -21.88 -7.76
N SER A 79 -10.22 -21.09 -7.30
CA SER A 79 -10.81 -20.04 -8.13
C SER A 79 -9.79 -18.96 -8.49
N ASN A 80 -10.09 -18.08 -9.46
CA ASN A 80 -9.16 -17.04 -9.90
C ASN A 80 -8.69 -16.14 -8.74
N SER A 81 -9.59 -15.73 -7.84
CA SER A 81 -9.24 -14.91 -6.68
C SER A 81 -8.45 -15.67 -5.61
N GLU A 82 -8.73 -16.96 -5.42
CA GLU A 82 -7.96 -17.81 -4.49
C GLU A 82 -6.55 -18.12 -5.01
N ALA A 83 -6.43 -18.40 -6.30
CA ALA A 83 -5.14 -18.59 -6.96
C ALA A 83 -4.27 -17.34 -6.84
N ALA A 84 -4.82 -16.16 -7.09
CA ALA A 84 -4.10 -14.91 -6.85
C ALA A 84 -3.73 -14.75 -5.35
N LEU A 85 -4.66 -15.01 -4.42
CA LEU A 85 -4.34 -14.92 -2.99
C LEU A 85 -3.23 -15.89 -2.55
N ALA A 86 -3.26 -17.13 -3.06
CA ALA A 86 -2.26 -18.16 -2.77
C ALA A 86 -0.86 -17.71 -3.20
N VAL A 87 -0.75 -17.05 -4.36
CA VAL A 87 0.49 -16.46 -4.86
C VAL A 87 1.01 -15.35 -3.96
N ALA A 88 0.14 -14.48 -3.44
CA ALA A 88 0.55 -13.48 -2.48
C ALA A 88 0.99 -14.08 -1.14
N LEU A 89 0.29 -15.10 -0.63
CA LEU A 89 0.70 -15.81 0.58
C LEU A 89 2.06 -16.49 0.41
N TRP A 90 2.36 -17.04 -0.77
CA TRP A 90 3.69 -17.53 -1.10
C TRP A 90 4.74 -16.40 -1.10
N GLY A 91 4.39 -15.23 -1.65
CA GLY A 91 5.23 -14.03 -1.54
C GLY A 91 5.52 -13.65 -0.08
N SER A 92 4.54 -13.76 0.82
CA SER A 92 4.72 -13.51 2.26
C SER A 92 5.64 -14.52 2.94
N LEU A 93 5.52 -15.82 2.60
CA LEU A 93 6.39 -16.88 3.11
C LEU A 93 7.86 -16.61 2.78
N ASN A 94 8.13 -16.12 1.56
CA ASN A 94 9.50 -15.79 1.11
C ASN A 94 10.10 -14.58 1.84
N GLU A 95 9.31 -13.77 2.52
CA GLU A 95 9.79 -12.73 3.43
C GLU A 95 9.92 -13.22 4.88
N GLY A 96 9.75 -14.52 5.10
CA GLY A 96 9.87 -15.17 6.40
C GLY A 96 8.68 -14.94 7.32
N ALA A 97 7.48 -14.70 6.79
CA ALA A 97 6.26 -14.60 7.58
C ALA A 97 5.54 -15.95 7.70
N GLU A 98 4.81 -16.13 8.80
CA GLU A 98 3.79 -17.19 8.91
C GLU A 98 2.54 -16.77 8.14
N ILE A 99 1.83 -17.75 7.57
CA ILE A 99 0.61 -17.49 6.81
C ILE A 99 -0.61 -18.18 7.42
N ASP A 100 -1.76 -17.53 7.29
CA ASP A 100 -3.07 -18.09 7.62
C ASP A 100 -4.07 -17.70 6.53
N TYR A 101 -5.23 -18.35 6.51
CA TYR A 101 -6.24 -18.19 5.46
C TYR A 101 -7.66 -18.12 6.03
N LEU A 102 -8.48 -17.28 5.40
CA LEU A 102 -9.90 -17.08 5.71
C LEU A 102 -10.72 -16.98 4.41
N SER A 103 -11.75 -17.80 4.27
CA SER A 103 -12.71 -17.72 3.16
C SER A 103 -13.97 -17.01 3.62
N LEU A 104 -14.24 -15.82 3.07
CA LEU A 104 -15.41 -15.03 3.48
C LEU A 104 -16.74 -15.71 3.13
N ALA A 105 -16.79 -16.51 2.07
CA ALA A 105 -17.99 -17.25 1.67
C ALA A 105 -18.47 -18.26 2.74
N ASN A 106 -17.58 -18.72 3.62
CA ASN A 106 -17.93 -19.64 4.71
C ASN A 106 -18.58 -18.90 5.89
N HIS A 107 -18.20 -17.63 6.07
CA HIS A 107 -18.64 -16.80 7.20
C HIS A 107 -19.83 -15.92 6.87
N PHE A 108 -20.00 -15.52 5.62
CA PHE A 108 -21.11 -14.69 5.14
C PHE A 108 -21.96 -15.48 4.13
N PRO A 109 -22.76 -16.45 4.59
CA PRO A 109 -23.64 -17.21 3.73
C PRO A 109 -24.78 -16.33 3.17
N PRO A 110 -25.41 -16.72 2.04
CA PRO A 110 -26.56 -16.00 1.50
C PRO A 110 -27.76 -15.88 2.45
N SER A 111 -27.84 -16.69 3.51
CA SER A 111 -28.88 -16.59 4.54
C SER A 111 -28.76 -15.33 5.42
N GLY A 112 -27.63 -14.62 5.37
CA GLY A 112 -27.42 -13.35 6.07
C GLY A 112 -26.89 -13.48 7.50
N ALA A 113 -27.04 -14.63 8.16
CA ALA A 113 -26.45 -14.86 9.48
C ALA A 113 -24.95 -15.15 9.39
N VAL A 114 -24.13 -14.42 10.16
CA VAL A 114 -22.68 -14.63 10.19
C VAL A 114 -22.37 -15.97 10.86
N ASN A 115 -21.63 -16.84 10.16
CA ASN A 115 -21.14 -18.09 10.71
C ASN A 115 -19.77 -17.88 11.37
N ASP A 116 -19.56 -18.49 12.55
CA ASP A 116 -18.27 -18.50 13.26
C ASP A 116 -17.65 -17.09 13.40
N ALA A 117 -18.43 -16.15 13.95
CA ALA A 117 -17.98 -14.78 14.15
C ALA A 117 -16.72 -14.70 15.03
N GLU A 118 -16.67 -15.47 16.13
CA GLU A 118 -15.54 -15.45 17.06
C GLU A 118 -14.27 -16.08 16.45
N GLY A 119 -14.38 -17.14 15.65
CA GLY A 119 -13.25 -17.69 14.90
C GLY A 119 -12.68 -16.70 13.89
N MET A 120 -13.57 -15.93 13.22
CA MET A 120 -13.14 -14.85 12.33
C MET A 120 -12.40 -13.75 13.10
N LYS A 121 -12.96 -13.27 14.23
CA LYS A 121 -12.32 -12.27 15.09
C LYS A 121 -10.95 -12.74 15.58
N ALA A 122 -10.84 -13.99 16.01
CA ALA A 122 -9.59 -14.56 16.49
C ALA A 122 -8.49 -14.52 15.40
N LYS A 123 -8.83 -14.87 14.15
CA LYS A 123 -7.90 -14.78 13.02
C LYS A 123 -7.49 -13.34 12.71
N LEU A 124 -8.46 -12.42 12.68
CA LEU A 124 -8.19 -11.00 12.43
C LEU A 124 -7.27 -10.41 13.50
N ARG A 125 -7.54 -10.66 14.79
CA ARG A 125 -6.73 -10.20 15.92
C ARG A 125 -5.30 -10.72 15.88
N ALA A 126 -5.13 -12.01 15.55
CA ALA A 126 -3.83 -12.67 15.53
C ALA A 126 -2.92 -12.24 14.36
N ALA A 127 -3.46 -11.55 13.35
CA ALA A 127 -2.68 -11.15 12.18
C ALA A 127 -1.89 -9.86 12.44
N ASP A 128 -0.64 -9.78 11.96
CA ASP A 128 0.12 -8.53 11.89
C ASP A 128 -0.12 -7.80 10.55
N GLY A 129 -0.45 -8.56 9.51
CA GLY A 129 -0.81 -8.05 8.20
C GLY A 129 -1.93 -8.87 7.56
N ILE A 130 -2.71 -8.22 6.69
CA ILE A 130 -3.89 -8.75 6.04
C ILE A 130 -3.78 -8.51 4.55
N ILE A 131 -4.05 -9.56 3.77
CA ILE A 131 -4.14 -9.50 2.31
C ILE A 131 -5.54 -9.89 1.91
N ILE A 132 -6.26 -9.02 1.20
CA ILE A 132 -7.60 -9.34 0.69
C ILE A 132 -7.56 -9.51 -0.83
N SER A 133 -8.03 -10.65 -1.32
CA SER A 133 -8.24 -10.90 -2.75
C SER A 133 -9.72 -10.89 -3.08
N THR A 134 -10.13 -10.07 -4.04
CA THR A 134 -11.54 -9.90 -4.42
C THR A 134 -11.72 -9.88 -5.94
N PRO A 135 -12.80 -10.47 -6.48
CA PRO A 135 -13.21 -10.20 -7.85
C PRO A 135 -13.69 -8.75 -8.01
N VAL A 136 -13.47 -8.18 -9.19
CA VAL A 136 -13.93 -6.83 -9.52
C VAL A 136 -15.40 -6.86 -9.97
N TYR A 137 -16.23 -6.05 -9.32
CA TYR A 137 -17.61 -5.76 -9.70
C TYR A 137 -17.76 -4.25 -9.95
N PHE A 138 -17.93 -3.87 -11.22
CA PHE A 138 -18.11 -2.47 -11.64
C PHE A 138 -17.05 -1.49 -11.09
N GLY A 139 -15.80 -1.95 -11.00
CA GLY A 139 -14.70 -1.13 -10.49
C GLY A 139 -14.59 -1.09 -8.97
N ASP A 140 -15.37 -1.88 -8.24
CA ASP A 140 -15.27 -2.05 -6.79
C ASP A 140 -15.18 -3.54 -6.39
N ARG A 141 -15.02 -3.78 -5.09
CA ARG A 141 -14.95 -5.08 -4.43
C ARG A 141 -16.25 -5.87 -4.52
N GLY A 142 -16.16 -7.18 -4.34
CA GLY A 142 -17.33 -8.04 -4.10
C GLY A 142 -18.01 -7.81 -2.74
N SER A 143 -19.30 -8.14 -2.67
CA SER A 143 -20.13 -7.93 -1.47
C SER A 143 -19.64 -8.65 -0.22
N LEU A 144 -18.95 -9.78 -0.35
CA LEU A 144 -18.34 -10.48 0.80
C LEU A 144 -17.30 -9.61 1.52
N VAL A 145 -16.49 -8.86 0.75
CA VAL A 145 -15.51 -7.94 1.34
C VAL A 145 -16.22 -6.75 2.00
N GLN A 146 -17.31 -6.26 1.39
CA GLN A 146 -18.16 -5.26 2.04
C GLN A 146 -18.70 -5.77 3.40
N SER A 147 -19.22 -7.00 3.45
CA SER A 147 -19.70 -7.58 4.71
C SER A 147 -18.61 -7.72 5.77
N LEU A 148 -17.37 -8.02 5.37
CA LEU A 148 -16.23 -8.02 6.30
C LEU A 148 -15.95 -6.62 6.85
N LEU A 149 -15.98 -5.59 6.00
CA LEU A 149 -15.76 -4.20 6.43
C LEU A 149 -16.84 -3.77 7.42
N ASP A 150 -18.11 -4.05 7.14
CA ASP A 150 -19.23 -3.76 8.03
C ASP A 150 -19.11 -4.54 9.35
N PHE A 151 -18.70 -5.80 9.29
CA PHE A 151 -18.45 -6.63 10.48
C PHE A 151 -17.36 -6.06 11.39
N ILE A 152 -16.25 -5.57 10.81
CA ILE A 152 -15.18 -4.91 11.58
C ILE A 152 -15.66 -3.58 12.14
N ALA A 153 -16.38 -2.78 11.35
CA ALA A 153 -16.86 -1.46 11.75
C ALA A 153 -17.90 -1.52 12.88
N ALA A 154 -18.72 -2.57 12.92
CA ALA A 154 -19.79 -2.76 13.90
C ALA A 154 -19.28 -3.14 15.31
N ASP A 155 -18.04 -3.60 15.45
CA ASP A 155 -17.44 -4.00 16.73
C ASP A 155 -16.30 -3.04 17.12
N PRO A 156 -16.52 -2.10 18.06
CA PRO A 156 -15.50 -1.13 18.46
C PRO A 156 -14.21 -1.77 19.02
N GLY A 157 -14.33 -2.92 19.68
CA GLY A 157 -13.17 -3.63 20.23
C GLY A 157 -12.33 -4.24 19.10
N LEU A 158 -12.99 -4.93 18.16
CA LEU A 158 -12.32 -5.43 16.97
C LEU A 158 -11.68 -4.30 16.16
N ARG A 159 -12.39 -3.18 15.94
CA ARG A 159 -11.85 -2.02 15.25
C ARG A 159 -10.58 -1.49 15.93
N ALA A 160 -10.55 -1.43 17.26
CA ALA A 160 -9.34 -1.03 18.00
C ALA A 160 -8.19 -2.01 17.77
N ASP A 161 -8.47 -3.32 17.74
CA ASP A 161 -7.47 -4.37 17.48
C ASP A 161 -6.88 -4.29 16.06
N MET A 162 -7.60 -3.72 15.09
CA MET A 162 -7.12 -3.54 13.72
C MET A 162 -6.10 -2.42 13.54
N VAL A 163 -6.05 -1.46 14.49
CA VAL A 163 -5.22 -0.26 14.35
C VAL A 163 -3.74 -0.63 14.20
N GLY A 164 -3.10 -0.08 13.17
CA GLY A 164 -1.68 -0.28 12.90
C GLY A 164 -1.32 -1.61 12.21
N LYS A 165 -2.28 -2.51 11.99
CA LYS A 165 -2.05 -3.70 11.16
C LYS A 165 -1.82 -3.30 9.71
N ILE A 166 -1.05 -4.11 8.98
CA ILE A 166 -0.70 -3.81 7.58
C ILE A 166 -1.76 -4.37 6.63
N TYR A 167 -2.17 -3.61 5.63
CA TYR A 167 -3.09 -4.05 4.59
C TYR A 167 -2.46 -3.98 3.19
N GLY A 168 -2.69 -5.02 2.39
CA GLY A 168 -2.49 -5.00 0.94
C GLY A 168 -3.65 -5.66 0.21
N GLY A 169 -3.99 -5.17 -0.98
CA GLY A 169 -5.11 -5.66 -1.77
C GLY A 169 -4.71 -6.41 -3.03
N ILE A 170 -5.56 -7.34 -3.46
CA ILE A 170 -5.52 -8.01 -4.75
C ILE A 170 -6.89 -7.90 -5.40
N ALA A 171 -6.93 -7.47 -6.66
CA ALA A 171 -8.15 -7.35 -7.45
C ALA A 171 -8.03 -8.21 -8.71
N VAL A 172 -9.03 -9.07 -8.93
CA VAL A 172 -9.10 -9.96 -10.09
C VAL A 172 -10.25 -9.53 -10.99
N GLY A 173 -9.93 -8.97 -12.15
CA GLY A 173 -10.92 -8.54 -13.13
C GLY A 173 -10.99 -9.47 -14.34
N ALA A 174 -12.09 -9.42 -15.07
CA ALA A 174 -12.25 -10.20 -16.31
C ALA A 174 -11.42 -9.63 -17.49
N LYS A 175 -10.97 -8.37 -17.40
CA LYS A 175 -10.23 -7.63 -18.43
C LYS A 175 -9.08 -6.86 -17.78
N ARG A 176 -8.03 -6.52 -18.54
CA ARG A 176 -6.84 -5.81 -18.01
C ARG A 176 -7.16 -4.47 -17.35
N ASN A 177 -8.05 -3.68 -17.94
CA ASN A 177 -8.49 -2.38 -17.43
C ASN A 177 -9.92 -2.46 -16.91
N GLY A 178 -10.27 -3.57 -16.24
CA GLY A 178 -11.64 -3.89 -15.83
C GLY A 178 -12.07 -3.27 -14.50
N GLY A 179 -11.26 -2.38 -13.91
CA GLY A 179 -11.54 -1.73 -12.63
C GLY A 179 -10.73 -2.25 -11.44
N GLN A 180 -9.67 -3.02 -11.67
CA GLN A 180 -8.79 -3.52 -10.61
C GLN A 180 -8.18 -2.40 -9.78
N GLU A 181 -7.65 -1.35 -10.42
CA GLU A 181 -7.00 -0.25 -9.71
C GLU A 181 -7.99 0.52 -8.82
N THR A 182 -9.20 0.81 -9.32
CA THR A 182 -10.24 1.49 -8.53
C THR A 182 -10.70 0.63 -7.35
N THR A 183 -10.84 -0.68 -7.54
CA THR A 183 -11.17 -1.63 -6.46
C THR A 183 -10.11 -1.63 -5.36
N LEU A 184 -8.83 -1.55 -5.72
CA LEU A 184 -7.73 -1.47 -4.75
C LEU A 184 -7.72 -0.13 -4.01
N LEU A 185 -7.94 0.98 -4.71
CA LEU A 185 -8.00 2.30 -4.10
C LEU A 185 -9.17 2.42 -3.10
N TYR A 186 -10.36 1.96 -3.45
CA TYR A 186 -11.50 1.99 -2.53
C TYR A 186 -11.26 1.12 -1.30
N GLN A 187 -10.75 -0.10 -1.47
CA GLN A 187 -10.39 -0.92 -0.31
C GLN A 187 -9.29 -0.25 0.56
N MET A 188 -8.27 0.38 -0.03
CA MET A 188 -7.28 1.12 0.76
C MET A 188 -7.93 2.22 1.60
N LEU A 189 -8.87 2.99 1.04
CA LEU A 189 -9.58 4.04 1.76
C LEU A 189 -10.35 3.47 2.96
N ASP A 190 -11.09 2.38 2.75
CA ASP A 190 -11.84 1.73 3.81
C ASP A 190 -10.92 1.16 4.90
N MET A 191 -9.79 0.59 4.51
CA MET A 191 -8.82 0.03 5.45
C MET A 191 -8.11 1.10 6.28
N VAL A 192 -7.70 2.22 5.68
CA VAL A 192 -7.16 3.33 6.48
C VAL A 192 -8.23 3.92 7.41
N ASN A 193 -9.51 3.97 7.01
CA ASN A 193 -10.65 4.40 7.86
C ASN A 193 -10.87 3.48 9.07
N LEU A 194 -10.53 2.21 8.93
CA LEU A 194 -10.49 1.22 10.02
C LEU A 194 -9.19 1.28 10.86
N GLY A 195 -8.24 2.15 10.49
CA GLY A 195 -6.99 2.38 11.24
C GLY A 195 -5.82 1.50 10.82
N LEU A 196 -5.95 0.73 9.73
CA LEU A 196 -4.84 -0.04 9.17
C LEU A 196 -3.86 0.87 8.41
N LEU A 197 -2.63 0.39 8.26
CA LEU A 197 -1.61 1.01 7.41
C LEU A 197 -1.59 0.30 6.06
N CYS A 198 -1.78 1.02 4.97
CA CYS A 198 -1.96 0.43 3.65
C CYS A 198 -0.70 0.51 2.80
N VAL A 199 -0.44 -0.54 2.02
CA VAL A 199 0.68 -0.63 1.09
C VAL A 199 0.24 -1.17 -0.27
N GLY A 200 0.98 -0.79 -1.31
CA GLY A 200 0.85 -1.33 -2.66
C GLY A 200 1.52 -2.70 -2.86
N ASN A 201 1.92 -3.00 -4.09
CA ASN A 201 2.87 -4.09 -4.38
C ASN A 201 4.33 -3.64 -4.19
N SER A 202 5.26 -4.59 -4.19
CA SER A 202 6.70 -4.33 -4.06
C SER A 202 7.30 -3.54 -5.25
N SER A 203 8.55 -3.12 -5.09
CA SER A 203 9.33 -2.40 -6.11
C SER A 203 9.60 -3.20 -7.38
N GLU A 204 9.69 -4.54 -7.30
CA GLU A 204 10.03 -5.42 -8.44
C GLU A 204 9.05 -5.29 -9.62
N THR A 205 7.77 -5.06 -9.30
CA THR A 205 6.68 -4.82 -10.26
C THR A 205 6.16 -3.39 -10.21
N THR A 206 7.06 -2.44 -9.94
CA THR A 206 6.85 -0.99 -10.03
C THR A 206 5.98 -0.32 -8.96
N ALA A 207 5.78 -0.90 -7.77
CA ALA A 207 5.08 -0.28 -6.63
C ALA A 207 3.83 0.54 -7.01
N GLN A 208 2.79 -0.16 -7.43
CA GLN A 208 1.46 0.35 -7.77
C GLN A 208 0.50 0.17 -6.58
N TYR A 209 -0.80 0.01 -6.83
CA TYR A 209 -1.83 -0.05 -5.79
C TYR A 209 -2.03 -1.45 -5.17
N GLY A 210 -1.28 -2.47 -5.59
CA GLY A 210 -1.48 -3.85 -5.17
C GLY A 210 -1.46 -4.83 -6.34
N GLY A 211 -1.98 -6.04 -6.11
CA GLY A 211 -2.01 -7.09 -7.12
C GLY A 211 -3.17 -6.90 -8.10
N THR A 212 -2.89 -6.84 -9.40
CA THR A 212 -3.91 -6.65 -10.45
C THR A 212 -3.90 -7.80 -11.45
N ALA A 213 -4.74 -8.80 -11.20
CA ALA A 213 -4.79 -10.01 -12.03
C ALA A 213 -5.99 -10.01 -12.99
N VAL A 214 -5.85 -10.75 -14.09
CA VAL A 214 -6.87 -10.98 -15.10
C VAL A 214 -7.27 -12.45 -15.09
N GLY A 215 -8.56 -12.71 -14.86
CA GLY A 215 -9.14 -14.04 -14.94
C GLY A 215 -10.60 -13.95 -15.33
N GLY A 216 -10.87 -13.97 -16.65
CA GLY A 216 -12.21 -13.89 -17.21
C GLY A 216 -13.01 -15.18 -16.95
N ASP A 217 -12.55 -16.28 -17.50
CA ASP A 217 -13.17 -17.60 -17.28
C ASP A 217 -12.59 -18.28 -16.03
N VAL A 218 -13.33 -19.26 -15.51
CA VAL A 218 -12.88 -20.07 -14.37
C VAL A 218 -11.50 -20.69 -14.65
N GLY A 219 -10.58 -20.54 -13.70
CA GLY A 219 -9.23 -21.11 -13.77
C GLY A 219 -8.25 -20.41 -14.73
N THR A 220 -8.62 -19.27 -15.33
CA THR A 220 -7.76 -18.62 -16.34
C THR A 220 -6.68 -17.71 -15.77
N VAL A 221 -6.73 -17.36 -14.48
CA VAL A 221 -5.79 -16.39 -13.89
C VAL A 221 -4.32 -16.80 -13.98
N GLN A 222 -4.04 -18.11 -14.03
CA GLN A 222 -2.67 -18.62 -14.15
C GLN A 222 -1.94 -18.08 -15.41
N LYS A 223 -2.71 -17.75 -16.45
CA LYS A 223 -2.20 -17.23 -17.72
C LYS A 223 -1.73 -15.77 -17.64
N ASP A 224 -2.07 -15.05 -16.57
CA ASP A 224 -1.70 -13.66 -16.37
C ASP A 224 -0.39 -13.51 -15.60
N ALA A 225 0.74 -13.84 -16.26
CA ALA A 225 2.06 -13.78 -15.62
C ALA A 225 2.33 -12.43 -14.94
N TYR A 226 2.12 -11.30 -15.64
CA TYR A 226 2.36 -9.97 -15.06
C TYR A 226 1.47 -9.70 -13.85
N GLY A 227 0.17 -10.02 -13.93
CA GLY A 227 -0.73 -9.86 -12.79
C GLY A 227 -0.30 -10.68 -11.59
N LEU A 228 0.12 -11.94 -11.80
CA LEU A 228 0.63 -12.78 -10.71
C LEU A 228 1.92 -12.23 -10.09
N GLU A 229 2.84 -11.66 -10.87
CA GLU A 229 4.04 -11.00 -10.33
C GLU A 229 3.69 -9.80 -9.44
N THR A 230 2.68 -8.99 -9.84
CA THR A 230 2.21 -7.90 -8.97
C THR A 230 1.63 -8.44 -7.66
N THR A 231 0.95 -9.59 -7.71
CA THR A 231 0.37 -10.26 -6.56
C THR A 231 1.42 -10.87 -5.62
N ILE A 232 2.47 -11.51 -6.14
CA ILE A 232 3.65 -11.93 -5.35
C ILE A 232 4.22 -10.71 -4.63
N GLY A 233 4.41 -9.62 -5.37
CA GLY A 233 4.93 -8.36 -4.86
C GLY A 233 4.09 -7.77 -3.74
N THR A 234 2.75 -7.88 -3.78
CA THR A 234 1.88 -7.46 -2.67
C THR A 234 2.09 -8.29 -1.42
N GLY A 235 2.21 -9.61 -1.56
CA GLY A 235 2.54 -10.50 -0.45
C GLY A 235 3.84 -10.13 0.24
N ARG A 236 4.91 -10.01 -0.55
CA ARG A 236 6.23 -9.59 -0.08
C ARG A 236 6.16 -8.25 0.64
N ARG A 237 5.44 -7.29 0.06
CA ARG A 237 5.29 -5.94 0.62
C ARG A 237 4.61 -5.95 1.99
N VAL A 238 3.49 -6.65 2.13
CA VAL A 238 2.73 -6.73 3.38
C VAL A 238 3.55 -7.41 4.48
N ALA A 239 4.15 -8.56 4.18
CA ALA A 239 4.99 -9.31 5.13
C ALA A 239 6.16 -8.48 5.64
N ARG A 240 6.85 -7.78 4.74
CA ARG A 240 7.96 -6.91 5.09
C ARG A 240 7.53 -5.76 6.00
N VAL A 241 6.50 -5.00 5.63
CA VAL A 241 6.08 -3.86 6.45
C VAL A 241 5.52 -4.31 7.80
N ALA A 242 4.88 -5.48 7.87
CA ALA A 242 4.49 -6.08 9.14
C ALA A 242 5.72 -6.38 10.01
N LYS A 243 6.81 -6.92 9.43
CA LYS A 243 8.09 -7.15 10.13
C LYS A 243 8.67 -5.83 10.67
N LEU A 244 8.65 -4.75 9.88
CA LEU A 244 9.10 -3.43 10.35
C LEU A 244 8.27 -2.96 11.55
N GLY A 245 6.95 -3.07 11.48
CA GLY A 245 6.07 -2.73 12.59
C GLY A 245 6.36 -3.57 13.84
N ALA A 246 6.56 -4.87 13.70
CA ALA A 246 6.87 -5.76 14.81
C ALA A 246 8.22 -5.42 15.47
N LEU A 247 9.26 -5.16 14.68
CA LEU A 247 10.57 -4.74 15.19
C LEU A 247 10.48 -3.38 15.92
N GLY A 248 9.75 -2.42 15.34
CA GLY A 248 9.55 -1.10 15.91
C GLY A 248 8.74 -1.07 17.20
N ALA A 249 7.96 -2.12 17.50
CA ALA A 249 7.19 -2.23 18.73
C ALA A 249 8.05 -2.47 19.98
N GLY A 250 9.34 -2.79 19.83
CA GLY A 250 10.25 -3.16 20.93
C GLY A 250 10.67 -2.03 21.88
N GLY A 251 10.06 -0.83 21.79
CA GLY A 251 10.25 0.26 22.74
C GLY A 251 11.56 1.06 22.59
N GLN A 252 12.36 0.78 21.56
CA GLN A 252 13.57 1.55 21.27
C GLN A 252 13.21 2.98 20.83
N LYS A 253 13.98 3.96 21.31
CA LYS A 253 13.71 5.39 21.08
C LYS A 253 14.80 6.04 20.23
N LEU A 254 14.44 7.16 19.61
CA LEU A 254 15.40 8.05 18.95
C LEU A 254 16.20 8.86 19.99
N LYS A 255 17.46 9.14 19.67
CA LYS A 255 18.37 10.06 20.38
C LYS A 255 18.16 11.50 19.94
N ASP A 256 17.86 11.69 18.65
CA ASP A 256 17.53 12.97 18.05
C ASP A 256 16.02 13.12 17.87
N LYS A 257 15.59 14.31 17.42
CA LYS A 257 14.18 14.56 17.16
C LYS A 257 13.72 13.86 15.89
N PHE A 258 12.48 13.36 15.90
CA PHE A 258 11.81 12.84 14.71
C PHE A 258 11.52 14.00 13.74
N LYS A 259 11.79 13.81 12.44
CA LYS A 259 11.63 14.85 11.41
C LYS A 259 10.36 14.65 10.61
N LEU A 260 9.35 15.47 10.87
CA LEU A 260 8.09 15.49 10.14
C LEU A 260 8.08 16.59 9.09
N ASP A 261 7.93 16.22 7.83
CA ASP A 261 7.76 17.19 6.74
C ASP A 261 6.27 17.42 6.44
N LEU A 262 5.88 18.69 6.38
CA LEU A 262 4.58 19.13 5.85
C LEU A 262 4.81 19.72 4.46
N TRP A 263 4.24 19.10 3.43
CA TRP A 263 4.32 19.62 2.06
C TRP A 263 3.05 20.41 1.76
N LEU A 264 3.07 21.74 1.93
CA LEU A 264 1.94 22.58 1.55
C LEU A 264 1.93 22.78 0.04
N LEU A 265 1.13 21.97 -0.64
CA LEU A 265 1.06 21.90 -2.11
C LEU A 265 -0.05 22.77 -2.70
N GLN A 266 -0.94 23.29 -1.87
CA GLN A 266 -2.05 24.13 -2.29
C GLN A 266 -2.46 25.09 -1.17
N ARG A 267 -2.59 26.38 -1.48
CA ARG A 267 -3.06 27.42 -0.55
C ARG A 267 -4.01 28.41 -1.23
N ASP A 268 -4.76 29.14 -0.41
CA ASP A 268 -5.51 30.32 -0.84
C ASP A 268 -4.59 31.55 -0.98
N ASP A 269 -4.99 32.49 -1.83
CA ASP A 269 -4.33 33.79 -2.02
C ASP A 269 -4.30 34.65 -0.75
N GLY A 270 -5.29 34.48 0.12
CA GLY A 270 -5.43 35.17 1.41
C GLY A 270 -4.53 34.64 2.52
N GLY A 271 -3.76 33.57 2.29
CA GLY A 271 -2.80 33.02 3.23
C GLY A 271 -3.39 32.26 4.42
N LYS A 272 -4.71 31.99 4.44
CA LYS A 272 -5.38 31.26 5.54
C LYS A 272 -4.82 29.86 5.72
N GLY A 273 -4.63 29.13 4.62
CA GLY A 273 -4.07 27.79 4.63
C GLY A 273 -2.66 27.77 5.20
N LEU A 274 -1.81 28.70 4.76
CA LEU A 274 -0.43 28.81 5.27
C LEU A 274 -0.41 29.12 6.77
N ALA A 275 -1.23 30.08 7.22
CA ALA A 275 -1.36 30.42 8.63
C ALA A 275 -1.82 29.20 9.46
N PHE A 276 -2.84 28.47 8.98
CA PHE A 276 -3.32 27.26 9.64
C PHE A 276 -2.21 26.22 9.85
N PHE A 277 -1.46 25.89 8.79
CA PHE A 277 -0.43 24.83 8.90
C PHE A 277 0.77 25.27 9.75
N ARG A 278 1.12 26.56 9.76
CA ARG A 278 2.13 27.12 10.68
C ARG A 278 1.67 27.00 12.13
N ASP A 279 0.50 27.52 12.45
CA ASP A 279 -0.06 27.47 13.81
C ASP A 279 -0.26 26.03 14.28
N TRP A 280 -0.67 25.14 13.38
CA TRP A 280 -0.78 23.71 13.67
C TRP A 280 0.59 23.10 13.96
N ALA A 281 1.61 23.36 13.14
CA ALA A 281 2.96 22.84 13.34
C ALA A 281 3.56 23.29 14.68
N ASP A 282 3.38 24.56 15.05
CA ASP A 282 3.86 25.10 16.32
C ASP A 282 3.17 24.43 17.52
N ARG A 283 1.83 24.32 17.49
CA ARG A 283 1.08 23.60 18.54
C ARG A 283 1.43 22.12 18.59
N PHE A 284 1.68 21.49 17.44
CA PHE A 284 2.08 20.10 17.35
C PHE A 284 3.44 19.87 18.00
N MET A 285 4.44 20.71 17.70
CA MET A 285 5.77 20.64 18.34
C MET A 285 5.73 20.96 19.84
N GLN A 286 4.80 21.79 20.30
CA GLN A 286 4.60 22.03 21.75
C GLN A 286 4.07 20.78 22.46
N ARG A 287 3.16 20.01 21.83
CA ARG A 287 2.64 18.75 22.38
C ARG A 287 3.64 17.59 22.22
N HIS A 288 4.44 17.62 21.16
CA HIS A 288 5.41 16.58 20.80
C HIS A 288 6.83 17.17 20.74
N PRO A 289 7.46 17.45 21.91
CA PRO A 289 8.75 18.15 21.97
C PRO A 289 9.92 17.37 21.36
N ASP A 290 9.77 16.07 21.16
CA ASP A 290 10.68 15.14 20.49
C ASP A 290 10.51 15.12 18.95
N VAL A 291 9.56 15.90 18.41
CA VAL A 291 9.35 16.06 16.98
C VAL A 291 9.82 17.44 16.52
N THR A 292 10.42 17.50 15.34
CA THR A 292 10.64 18.74 14.59
C THR A 292 9.79 18.71 13.34
N VAL A 293 9.04 19.79 13.11
CA VAL A 293 8.20 19.93 11.94
C VAL A 293 8.84 20.91 10.95
N ARG A 294 8.96 20.50 9.69
CA ARG A 294 9.42 21.34 8.60
C ARG A 294 8.26 21.60 7.64
N LEU A 295 7.83 22.85 7.54
CA LEU A 295 6.78 23.26 6.62
C LEU A 295 7.37 23.76 5.30
N TRP A 296 7.16 22.99 4.24
CA TRP A 296 7.48 23.38 2.87
C TRP A 296 6.28 24.08 2.23
N ASP A 297 6.31 25.41 2.17
CA ASP A 297 5.35 26.21 1.37
C ASP A 297 5.71 26.11 -0.11
N VAL A 298 5.47 24.95 -0.73
CA VAL A 298 5.87 24.66 -2.11
C VAL A 298 5.24 25.66 -3.09
N ALA A 299 4.02 26.12 -2.79
CA ALA A 299 3.30 27.12 -3.59
C ALA A 299 3.96 28.52 -3.60
N HIS A 300 5.03 28.74 -2.83
CA HIS A 300 5.85 29.94 -2.90
C HIS A 300 7.00 29.84 -3.91
N TYR A 301 7.41 28.62 -4.27
CA TYR A 301 8.55 28.37 -5.14
C TYR A 301 8.10 28.11 -6.58
N GLU A 302 9.04 28.23 -7.51
CA GLU A 302 8.83 27.69 -8.84
C GLU A 302 9.01 26.17 -8.82
N VAL A 303 8.00 25.45 -9.33
CA VAL A 303 8.09 24.02 -9.59
C VAL A 303 8.03 23.85 -11.09
N VAL A 304 9.18 23.68 -11.73
CA VAL A 304 9.23 23.50 -13.18
C VAL A 304 8.53 22.19 -13.53
N ARG A 305 7.71 22.19 -14.59
CA ARG A 305 6.97 21.00 -15.03
C ARG A 305 7.90 19.85 -15.40
N CYS A 306 7.47 18.63 -15.08
CA CYS A 306 8.19 17.44 -15.51
C CYS A 306 8.15 17.29 -17.03
N ILE A 307 9.31 17.19 -17.67
CA ILE A 307 9.42 16.99 -19.13
C ILE A 307 9.35 15.51 -19.55
N ALA A 308 9.05 14.61 -18.61
CA ALA A 308 8.87 13.18 -18.86
C ALA A 308 10.03 12.48 -19.61
N CYS A 309 11.28 12.89 -19.35
CA CYS A 309 12.45 12.31 -19.99
C CYS A 309 12.60 10.79 -19.75
N ASP A 310 13.27 10.13 -20.69
CA ASP A 310 13.60 8.71 -20.73
C ASP A 310 14.86 8.34 -19.90
N VAL A 311 15.71 9.32 -19.62
CA VAL A 311 16.95 9.17 -18.83
C VAL A 311 16.80 9.43 -17.33
N CYS A 312 15.60 9.37 -16.75
CA CYS A 312 15.35 9.76 -15.36
C CYS A 312 15.59 8.60 -14.36
N PRO A 313 16.42 8.76 -13.29
CA PRO A 313 17.35 9.87 -13.02
C PRO A 313 18.56 9.84 -13.95
N THR A 314 19.15 11.01 -14.20
CA THR A 314 20.19 11.20 -15.24
C THR A 314 21.46 10.40 -14.97
N SER A 315 21.73 10.05 -13.71
CA SER A 315 22.89 9.26 -13.29
C SER A 315 22.58 8.37 -12.08
N VAL A 316 23.49 7.45 -11.80
CA VAL A 316 23.52 6.66 -10.56
C VAL A 316 24.51 7.31 -9.60
N ALA A 317 24.02 7.84 -8.48
CA ALA A 317 24.83 8.49 -7.45
C ALA A 317 24.16 8.33 -6.07
N PRO A 318 24.76 8.81 -4.97
CA PRO A 318 24.09 8.92 -3.68
C PRO A 318 22.72 9.62 -3.75
N LYS A 319 21.81 9.23 -2.87
CA LYS A 319 20.42 9.72 -2.86
C LYS A 319 20.31 11.20 -2.47
N GLU A 320 21.35 11.77 -1.87
CA GLU A 320 21.47 13.18 -1.48
C GLU A 320 21.78 14.08 -2.69
N GLU A 321 22.24 13.50 -3.81
CA GLU A 321 22.57 14.23 -5.02
C GLU A 321 21.34 14.37 -5.92
N TYR A 322 21.01 15.61 -6.25
CA TYR A 322 19.92 15.93 -7.16
C TYR A 322 20.25 15.48 -8.59
N ARG A 323 19.40 14.60 -9.15
CA ARG A 323 19.67 13.90 -10.42
C ARG A 323 18.52 13.96 -11.42
N CYS A 324 17.77 15.06 -11.41
CA CYS A 324 16.85 15.36 -12.50
C CYS A 324 17.51 16.32 -13.50
N ILE A 325 17.21 16.14 -14.78
CA ILE A 325 17.75 16.96 -15.88
C ILE A 325 17.34 18.43 -15.82
N ILE A 326 16.29 18.76 -15.04
CA ILE A 326 15.85 20.14 -14.85
C ILE A 326 16.76 20.80 -13.83
N THR A 327 17.59 21.75 -14.24
CA THR A 327 18.62 22.38 -13.41
C THR A 327 18.39 23.87 -13.19
N LYS A 328 17.16 24.36 -13.36
CA LYS A 328 16.82 25.77 -13.16
C LYS A 328 17.10 26.16 -11.69
N ALA A 329 17.91 27.18 -11.46
CA ALA A 329 18.45 27.48 -10.12
C ALA A 329 17.39 27.89 -9.07
N ASP A 330 16.24 28.40 -9.53
CA ASP A 330 15.08 28.77 -8.73
C ASP A 330 14.02 27.66 -8.60
N ASP A 331 14.24 26.48 -9.20
CA ASP A 331 13.34 25.32 -9.03
C ASP A 331 13.42 24.75 -7.61
N PHE A 332 12.25 24.49 -7.01
CA PHE A 332 12.11 23.94 -5.66
C PHE A 332 13.01 22.73 -5.41
N PHE A 333 13.03 21.75 -6.34
CA PHE A 333 13.78 20.52 -6.12
C PHE A 333 15.28 20.75 -6.26
N VAL A 334 15.72 21.64 -7.16
CA VAL A 334 17.13 22.02 -7.27
C VAL A 334 17.63 22.64 -5.96
N GLN A 335 16.82 23.50 -5.33
CA GLN A 335 17.19 24.18 -4.09
C GLN A 335 17.12 23.29 -2.85
N HIS A 336 16.20 22.32 -2.82
CA HIS A 336 15.82 21.66 -1.56
C HIS A 336 15.93 20.13 -1.56
N HIS A 337 16.39 19.50 -2.64
CA HIS A 337 16.44 18.03 -2.74
C HIS A 337 17.16 17.35 -1.56
N ALA A 338 18.36 17.80 -1.22
CA ALA A 338 19.17 17.19 -0.16
C ALA A 338 18.48 17.20 1.21
N ASP A 339 17.62 18.20 1.42
CA ASP A 339 16.81 18.39 2.62
C ASP A 339 15.52 17.56 2.57
N LEU A 340 14.85 17.53 1.41
CA LEU A 340 13.59 16.82 1.20
C LEU A 340 13.72 15.30 1.45
N ILE A 341 14.87 14.72 1.12
CA ILE A 341 15.13 13.28 1.30
C ILE A 341 15.49 12.89 2.75
N GLN A 342 15.51 13.84 3.68
CA GLN A 342 15.83 13.61 5.11
C GLN A 342 14.60 13.43 5.99
N ALA A 343 13.39 13.53 5.43
CA ALA A 343 12.14 13.35 6.17
C ALA A 343 12.04 11.94 6.77
N ASP A 344 11.55 11.84 8.00
CA ASP A 344 11.23 10.55 8.65
C ASP A 344 9.77 10.14 8.38
N ALA A 345 8.89 11.12 8.14
CA ALA A 345 7.54 10.95 7.63
C ALA A 345 7.06 12.23 6.94
N ILE A 346 6.01 12.09 6.12
CA ILE A 346 5.51 13.19 5.28
C ILE A 346 4.00 13.31 5.41
N LEU A 347 3.51 14.53 5.65
CA LEU A 347 2.12 14.90 5.44
C LEU A 347 2.02 15.78 4.20
N ALA A 348 1.27 15.31 3.19
CA ALA A 348 0.99 16.11 2.00
C ALA A 348 -0.19 17.04 2.28
N CYS A 349 0.11 18.31 2.46
CA CYS A 349 -0.81 19.32 2.94
C CYS A 349 -1.51 20.08 1.80
N ALA A 350 -2.79 20.36 1.97
CA ALA A 350 -3.53 21.28 1.11
C ALA A 350 -4.64 22.01 1.87
N TYR A 351 -4.79 23.30 1.56
CA TYR A 351 -6.01 24.05 1.86
C TYR A 351 -6.95 23.98 0.65
N SER A 352 -8.21 23.62 0.91
CA SER A 352 -9.25 23.40 -0.10
C SER A 352 -10.43 24.33 0.17
N PRO A 353 -10.41 25.57 -0.35
CA PRO A 353 -11.52 26.49 -0.22
C PRO A 353 -12.65 26.17 -1.21
N GLU A 354 -13.83 26.72 -0.95
CA GLU A 354 -14.98 26.72 -1.85
C GLU A 354 -14.69 27.54 -3.11
N ASP A 355 -14.18 28.77 -2.95
CA ASP A 355 -13.76 29.60 -4.07
C ASP A 355 -12.38 29.17 -4.60
N ARG A 356 -12.41 28.46 -5.74
CA ARG A 356 -11.20 27.97 -6.40
C ARG A 356 -10.49 29.01 -7.26
N THR A 357 -11.11 30.16 -7.54
CA THR A 357 -10.48 31.21 -8.36
C THR A 357 -9.26 31.82 -7.69
N LYS A 358 -9.16 31.66 -6.38
CA LYS A 358 -8.14 32.21 -5.49
C LYS A 358 -7.15 31.16 -4.97
N VAL A 359 -7.09 30.01 -5.62
CA VAL A 359 -6.23 28.89 -5.20
C VAL A 359 -4.95 28.84 -6.03
N LEU A 360 -3.82 28.87 -5.33
CA LEU A 360 -2.52 28.55 -5.89
C LEU A 360 -2.21 27.07 -5.59
N SER A 361 -2.02 26.26 -6.62
CA SER A 361 -1.84 24.81 -6.49
C SER A 361 -0.63 24.34 -7.29
N GLU A 362 0.40 23.88 -6.59
CA GLU A 362 1.57 23.23 -7.17
C GLU A 362 1.50 21.70 -7.07
N TYR A 363 0.40 21.16 -6.53
CA TYR A 363 0.21 19.74 -6.30
C TYR A 363 0.57 18.86 -7.52
N GLN A 364 0.00 19.19 -8.68
CA GLN A 364 0.17 18.34 -9.87
C GLN A 364 1.62 18.40 -10.39
N GLN A 365 2.20 19.60 -10.47
CA GLN A 365 3.58 19.80 -10.93
C GLN A 365 4.58 19.15 -9.97
N PHE A 366 4.38 19.33 -8.67
CA PHE A 366 5.21 18.72 -7.63
C PHE A 366 5.20 17.19 -7.70
N ILE A 367 4.02 16.57 -7.75
CA ILE A 367 3.88 15.09 -7.82
C ILE A 367 4.47 14.53 -9.13
N GLU A 368 4.34 15.23 -10.25
CA GLU A 368 5.00 14.82 -11.50
C GLU A 368 6.53 14.89 -11.38
N ARG A 369 7.03 15.88 -10.65
CA ARG A 369 8.46 16.08 -10.41
C ARG A 369 9.04 15.06 -9.44
N THR A 370 8.29 14.53 -8.48
CA THR A 370 8.77 13.41 -7.63
C THR A 370 8.99 12.10 -8.41
N ARG A 371 8.64 12.03 -9.70
CA ARG A 371 8.96 10.87 -10.57
C ARG A 371 10.45 10.49 -10.52
N TYR A 372 11.38 11.46 -10.43
CA TYR A 372 12.81 11.12 -10.33
C TYR A 372 13.14 10.44 -9.01
N LEU A 373 12.50 10.80 -7.89
CA LEU A 373 12.69 10.16 -6.58
C LEU A 373 12.14 8.73 -6.57
N ARG A 374 11.03 8.49 -7.27
CA ARG A 374 10.50 7.13 -7.48
C ARG A 374 11.45 6.28 -8.33
N ARG A 375 11.97 6.86 -9.42
CA ARG A 375 12.90 6.17 -10.34
C ARG A 375 14.31 6.03 -9.79
N ASP A 376 14.67 6.85 -8.83
CA ASP A 376 15.88 6.72 -8.03
C ASP A 376 15.67 5.71 -6.90
N ASN A 377 15.33 4.48 -7.29
CA ASN A 377 15.25 3.34 -6.37
C ASN A 377 14.35 3.60 -5.16
N TYR A 378 13.21 4.28 -5.40
CA TYR A 378 12.22 4.61 -4.39
C TYR A 378 12.83 5.31 -3.15
N ALA A 379 13.33 6.53 -3.33
CA ALA A 379 13.95 7.31 -2.25
C ALA A 379 13.08 7.44 -0.97
N PHE A 380 11.75 7.34 -1.13
CA PHE A 380 10.76 7.40 -0.05
C PHE A 380 10.21 6.05 0.41
N SER A 381 10.88 4.95 0.04
CA SER A 381 10.46 3.62 0.46
C SER A 381 10.29 3.54 1.97
N ASP A 382 9.14 3.02 2.39
CA ASP A 382 8.78 2.78 3.80
C ASP A 382 8.63 4.01 4.68
N LEU A 383 8.59 5.20 4.09
CA LEU A 383 8.12 6.37 4.81
C LEU A 383 6.62 6.22 5.06
N VAL A 384 6.21 6.50 6.29
CA VAL A 384 4.79 6.66 6.62
C VAL A 384 4.36 8.01 6.09
N VAL A 385 3.30 8.01 5.29
CA VAL A 385 2.79 9.21 4.64
C VAL A 385 1.27 9.27 4.73
N ALA A 386 0.73 10.49 4.79
CA ALA A 386 -0.70 10.71 4.69
C ALA A 386 -1.02 12.05 4.04
N PRO A 387 -2.18 12.19 3.36
CA PRO A 387 -2.74 13.49 3.07
C PRO A 387 -3.10 14.22 4.36
N PHE A 388 -2.86 15.53 4.42
CA PHE A 388 -3.37 16.44 5.44
C PHE A 388 -4.14 17.59 4.78
N VAL A 389 -5.44 17.40 4.61
CA VAL A 389 -6.29 18.35 3.88
C VAL A 389 -7.18 19.12 4.84
N VAL A 390 -7.14 20.44 4.76
CA VAL A 390 -8.09 21.31 5.45
C VAL A 390 -9.05 21.84 4.39
N SER A 391 -10.31 21.44 4.48
CA SER A 391 -11.32 21.73 3.47
C SER A 391 -12.44 22.56 4.05
N GLU A 392 -12.82 23.63 3.33
CA GLU A 392 -14.14 24.23 3.51
C GLU A 392 -15.21 23.19 3.12
N LEU A 393 -16.33 23.20 3.83
CA LEU A 393 -17.34 22.14 3.78
C LEU A 393 -17.85 21.85 2.36
N ASP A 394 -18.01 22.89 1.54
CA ASP A 394 -18.55 22.80 0.18
C ASP A 394 -17.50 22.74 -0.94
N ALA A 395 -16.20 22.70 -0.62
CA ALA A 395 -15.14 22.71 -1.63
C ALA A 395 -15.13 21.50 -2.58
N ARG A 396 -15.59 20.32 -2.11
CA ARG A 396 -15.79 19.07 -2.89
C ARG A 396 -14.62 18.64 -3.80
N GLN A 397 -13.38 19.06 -3.50
CA GLN A 397 -12.21 18.81 -4.37
C GLN A 397 -11.61 17.40 -4.22
N ASN A 398 -11.95 16.67 -3.15
CA ASN A 398 -11.48 15.31 -2.87
C ASN A 398 -9.94 15.15 -2.94
N LEU A 399 -9.19 16.18 -2.53
CA LEU A 399 -7.72 16.20 -2.64
C LEU A 399 -7.04 15.06 -1.88
N HIS A 400 -7.59 14.68 -0.73
CA HIS A 400 -7.05 13.57 0.07
C HIS A 400 -7.00 12.26 -0.72
N LEU A 401 -8.01 11.99 -1.58
CA LEU A 401 -8.02 10.82 -2.45
C LEU A 401 -6.91 10.87 -3.51
N ARG A 402 -6.74 12.04 -4.16
CA ARG A 402 -5.70 12.25 -5.18
C ARG A 402 -4.31 12.10 -4.60
N MET A 403 -4.08 12.72 -3.43
CA MET A 403 -2.83 12.68 -2.70
C MET A 403 -2.49 11.24 -2.28
N LEU A 404 -3.44 10.53 -1.67
CA LEU A 404 -3.24 9.13 -1.25
C LEU A 404 -2.87 8.24 -2.45
N THR A 405 -3.59 8.40 -3.56
CA THR A 405 -3.33 7.68 -4.82
C THR A 405 -1.90 7.95 -5.33
N SER A 406 -1.41 9.17 -5.21
CA SER A 406 -0.07 9.54 -5.70
C SER A 406 1.05 9.09 -4.76
N LEU A 407 0.81 9.21 -3.45
CA LEU A 407 1.79 8.90 -2.41
C LEU A 407 2.15 7.42 -2.35
N VAL A 408 1.17 6.51 -2.46
CA VAL A 408 1.42 5.06 -2.40
C VAL A 408 2.38 4.56 -3.48
N ARG A 409 2.41 5.23 -4.64
CA ARG A 409 3.28 4.88 -5.78
C ARG A 409 4.76 5.17 -5.56
N HIS A 410 5.09 5.83 -4.46
CA HIS A 410 6.46 6.04 -4.00
C HIS A 410 6.96 4.89 -3.10
N HIS A 411 6.26 3.74 -3.10
CA HIS A 411 6.58 2.58 -2.24
C HIS A 411 6.57 2.93 -0.75
N THR A 412 5.67 3.86 -0.38
CA THR A 412 5.46 4.37 0.99
C THR A 412 4.52 3.45 1.76
N ILE A 413 4.20 3.85 2.99
CA ILE A 413 3.18 3.25 3.86
C ILE A 413 2.11 4.30 4.08
N LEU A 414 0.90 4.07 3.59
CA LEU A 414 -0.21 5.00 3.74
C LEU A 414 -0.84 4.90 5.12
N HIS A 415 -1.00 6.04 5.78
CA HIS A 415 -1.83 6.19 6.98
C HIS A 415 -3.16 6.88 6.64
N HIS A 416 -4.13 6.80 7.56
CA HIS A 416 -5.39 7.54 7.49
C HIS A 416 -5.16 9.03 7.21
N PRO A 417 -5.84 9.62 6.21
CA PRO A 417 -5.77 11.05 5.93
C PRO A 417 -6.16 11.91 7.13
N LEU A 418 -5.41 12.97 7.37
CA LEU A 418 -5.77 14.01 8.33
C LEU A 418 -6.69 14.99 7.60
N VAL A 419 -7.99 14.99 7.90
CA VAL A 419 -8.96 15.87 7.24
C VAL A 419 -9.56 16.83 8.25
N GLY A 420 -9.28 18.12 8.10
CA GLY A 420 -9.93 19.20 8.84
C GLY A 420 -11.10 19.77 8.03
N MET A 421 -12.26 19.91 8.64
CA MET A 421 -13.45 20.48 8.00
C MET A 421 -13.75 21.87 8.56
N ILE A 422 -13.82 22.86 7.69
CA ILE A 422 -14.10 24.26 8.04
C ILE A 422 -15.50 24.64 7.58
N SER A 423 -16.26 25.27 8.47
CA SER A 423 -17.49 26.00 8.15
C SER A 423 -17.46 27.34 8.86
N ASP A 424 -17.80 28.43 8.16
CA ASP A 424 -17.81 29.79 8.71
C ASP A 424 -16.50 30.17 9.44
N GLY A 425 -15.36 29.77 8.87
CA GLY A 425 -14.04 30.02 9.43
C GLY A 425 -13.68 29.18 10.68
N LYS A 426 -14.54 28.25 11.11
CA LYS A 426 -14.31 27.40 12.28
C LYS A 426 -13.98 25.98 11.87
N LEU A 427 -12.93 25.42 12.48
CA LEU A 427 -12.58 24.00 12.34
C LEU A 427 -13.55 23.15 13.18
N LEU A 428 -14.40 22.35 12.52
CA LEU A 428 -15.49 21.61 13.15
C LEU A 428 -15.01 20.36 13.91
N ASN A 429 -13.90 19.76 13.49
CA ASN A 429 -13.46 18.43 13.95
C ASN A 429 -12.05 18.43 14.54
N ALA A 430 -11.64 19.53 15.19
CA ALA A 430 -10.30 19.73 15.73
C ALA A 430 -9.78 18.56 16.59
N ALA A 431 -10.57 18.09 17.56
CA ALA A 431 -10.15 16.98 18.43
C ALA A 431 -9.86 15.68 17.66
N LYS A 432 -10.67 15.37 16.63
CA LYS A 432 -10.47 14.18 15.80
C LYS A 432 -9.24 14.32 14.90
N LEU A 433 -8.99 15.52 14.39
CA LEU A 433 -7.81 15.85 13.59
C LEU A 433 -6.53 15.65 14.40
N GLU A 434 -6.45 16.21 15.61
CA GLU A 434 -5.29 16.07 16.50
C GLU A 434 -5.08 14.60 16.91
N ALA A 435 -6.16 13.86 17.25
CA ALA A 435 -6.05 12.44 17.57
C ALA A 435 -5.61 11.58 16.37
N ASN A 436 -5.92 11.97 15.13
CA ASN A 436 -5.41 11.32 13.93
C ASN A 436 -3.92 11.63 13.72
N ALA A 437 -3.49 12.85 14.02
CA ALA A 437 -2.08 13.24 13.95
C ALA A 437 -1.22 12.51 14.99
N ASP A 438 -1.74 12.31 16.20
CA ASP A 438 -1.06 11.54 17.25
C ASP A 438 -0.88 10.08 16.82
N ARG A 439 -1.93 9.45 16.25
CA ARG A 439 -1.79 8.10 15.67
C ARG A 439 -0.80 8.04 14.51
N PHE A 440 -0.76 9.09 13.69
CA PHE A 440 0.17 9.17 12.57
C PHE A 440 1.62 9.19 13.06
N ILE A 441 1.95 10.03 14.05
CA ILE A 441 3.32 10.12 14.55
C ILE A 441 3.74 8.83 15.28
N ASP A 442 2.84 8.21 16.05
CA ASP A 442 3.10 6.92 16.70
C ASP A 442 3.45 5.83 15.67
N ALA A 443 2.64 5.71 14.61
CA ALA A 443 2.87 4.77 13.53
C ALA A 443 4.18 5.06 12.79
N ALA A 444 4.46 6.34 12.53
CA ALA A 444 5.66 6.78 11.82
C ALA A 444 6.95 6.51 12.60
N GLN A 445 6.99 6.87 13.88
CA GLN A 445 8.11 6.58 14.77
C GLN A 445 8.36 5.07 14.88
N LYS A 446 7.29 4.29 15.08
CA LYS A 446 7.36 2.82 15.12
C LYS A 446 7.96 2.25 13.83
N MET A 447 7.49 2.68 12.67
CA MET A 447 8.01 2.20 11.38
C MET A 447 9.46 2.63 11.14
N LEU A 448 9.85 3.84 11.52
CA LEU A 448 11.23 4.32 11.42
C LEU A 448 12.19 3.46 12.26
N VAL A 449 11.84 3.20 13.53
CA VAL A 449 12.64 2.32 14.40
C VAL A 449 12.74 0.93 13.80
N GLY A 450 11.62 0.40 13.30
CA GLY A 450 11.58 -0.87 12.58
C GLY A 450 12.55 -0.94 11.41
N ARG A 451 12.60 0.12 10.57
CA ARG A 451 13.52 0.22 9.42
C ARG A 451 14.99 0.18 9.85
N TYR A 452 15.35 0.90 10.91
CA TYR A 452 16.72 0.88 11.42
C TYR A 452 17.11 -0.45 12.04
N LEU A 453 16.21 -1.07 12.81
CA LEU A 453 16.46 -2.37 13.43
C LEU A 453 16.60 -3.51 12.42
N GLU A 454 15.82 -3.45 11.35
CA GLU A 454 15.88 -4.44 10.26
C GLU A 454 17.20 -4.37 9.49
N GLY A 455 17.87 -3.21 9.49
CA GLY A 455 19.13 -2.98 8.79
C GLY A 455 18.97 -2.47 7.36
N GLY A 456 17.72 -2.32 6.90
CA GLY A 456 17.40 -1.91 5.53
C GLY A 456 17.42 -3.09 4.56
N ARG A 457 16.54 -3.06 3.56
CA ARG A 457 16.50 -4.06 2.50
C ARG A 457 17.53 -3.73 1.43
N ASN A 458 18.29 -4.74 0.98
CA ASN A 458 19.17 -4.63 -0.19
C ASN A 458 18.37 -4.10 -1.39
N GLY A 459 18.92 -3.10 -2.08
CA GLY A 459 18.53 -2.72 -3.44
C GLY A 459 17.02 -2.73 -3.71
N ILE A 460 16.26 -1.81 -3.11
CA ILE A 460 14.90 -1.51 -3.57
C ILE A 460 15.04 -0.82 -4.93
N LEU A 461 15.26 -1.61 -5.98
CA LEU A 461 15.56 -1.09 -7.30
C LEU A 461 14.28 -0.71 -8.03
N TYR A 462 14.36 0.38 -8.78
CA TYR A 462 13.33 0.72 -9.73
C TYR A 462 13.50 -0.12 -11.00
N ASN A 463 12.54 -1.01 -11.26
CA ASN A 463 12.47 -1.74 -12.51
C ASN A 463 11.63 -0.94 -13.54
N PRO A 464 12.21 -0.46 -14.65
CA PRO A 464 11.49 0.35 -15.64
C PRO A 464 10.59 -0.49 -16.55
N VAL A 465 9.68 -1.29 -15.96
CA VAL A 465 8.73 -2.13 -16.70
C VAL A 465 7.91 -1.27 -17.68
N GLY A 466 7.96 -1.64 -18.96
CA GLY A 466 7.31 -0.91 -20.05
C GLY A 466 8.11 0.25 -20.66
N TYR A 467 9.38 0.45 -20.29
CA TYR A 467 10.26 1.50 -20.86
C TYR A 467 11.57 0.89 -21.40
N GLU A 468 11.64 0.67 -22.72
CA GLU A 468 12.82 0.03 -23.35
C GLU A 468 14.11 0.83 -23.17
N ILE A 469 14.07 2.15 -23.42
CA ILE A 469 15.26 3.03 -23.31
C ILE A 469 15.74 3.10 -21.86
N SER A 470 14.81 3.28 -20.91
CA SER A 470 15.17 3.31 -19.49
C SER A 470 15.68 1.96 -19.02
N ALA A 471 15.14 0.84 -19.51
CA ALA A 471 15.62 -0.50 -19.20
C ALA A 471 17.03 -0.76 -19.72
N ALA A 472 17.34 -0.33 -20.95
CA ALA A 472 18.68 -0.42 -21.51
C ALA A 472 19.70 0.37 -20.66
N LYS A 473 19.37 1.62 -20.31
CA LYS A 473 20.20 2.45 -19.42
C LYS A 473 20.43 1.78 -18.07
N THR A 474 19.37 1.28 -17.43
CA THR A 474 19.51 0.55 -16.15
C THR A 474 20.42 -0.66 -16.29
N GLY A 475 20.27 -1.45 -17.37
CA GLY A 475 21.14 -2.60 -17.62
C GLY A 475 22.62 -2.23 -17.84
N ASP A 476 22.91 -1.09 -18.45
CA ASP A 476 24.28 -0.58 -18.58
C ASP A 476 24.84 -0.08 -17.23
N ASP A 477 24.02 0.63 -16.45
CA ASP A 477 24.35 1.07 -15.09
C ASP A 477 24.60 -0.14 -14.16
N GLU A 478 23.86 -1.25 -14.30
CA GLU A 478 24.06 -2.50 -13.57
C GLU A 478 25.39 -3.17 -13.95
N LYS A 479 25.66 -3.35 -15.25
CA LYS A 479 26.92 -3.94 -15.74
C LYS A 479 28.16 -3.14 -15.32
N SER A 480 28.01 -1.83 -15.13
CA SER A 480 29.10 -0.96 -14.66
C SER A 480 29.45 -1.12 -13.19
N GLY A 481 28.64 -1.84 -12.39
CA GLY A 481 28.80 -2.01 -10.95
C GLY A 481 28.46 -0.76 -10.12
N ARG A 482 28.00 0.33 -10.75
CA ARG A 482 27.63 1.58 -10.06
C ARG A 482 26.41 1.39 -9.16
N ILE A 483 25.42 0.62 -9.60
CA ILE A 483 24.21 0.34 -8.82
C ILE A 483 24.58 -0.41 -7.54
N ASP A 484 25.39 -1.47 -7.64
CA ASP A 484 25.86 -2.22 -6.47
C ASP A 484 26.63 -1.35 -5.47
N ALA A 485 27.47 -0.43 -5.97
CA ALA A 485 28.21 0.50 -5.12
C ALA A 485 27.27 1.47 -4.37
N VAL A 486 26.23 1.99 -5.03
CA VAL A 486 25.23 2.86 -4.38
C VAL A 486 24.36 2.08 -3.39
N VAL A 487 23.96 0.86 -3.74
CA VAL A 487 23.19 -0.02 -2.83
C VAL A 487 23.99 -0.31 -1.55
N ARG A 488 25.28 -0.66 -1.68
CA ARG A 488 26.15 -0.90 -0.52
C ARG A 488 26.29 0.34 0.36
N LYS A 489 26.53 1.51 -0.25
CA LYS A 489 26.60 2.80 0.50
C LYS A 489 25.30 3.11 1.23
N SER A 490 24.15 2.81 0.64
CA SER A 490 22.84 3.01 1.28
C SER A 490 22.68 2.14 2.53
N GLN A 491 23.15 0.89 2.50
CA GLN A 491 23.15 0.00 3.67
C GLN A 491 24.07 0.49 4.78
N GLU A 492 25.28 0.92 4.42
CA GLU A 492 26.22 1.54 5.36
C GLU A 492 25.58 2.76 6.02
N ALA A 493 24.88 3.61 5.24
CA ALA A 493 24.18 4.77 5.76
C ALA A 493 23.04 4.40 6.74
N ILE A 494 22.27 3.35 6.47
CA ILE A 494 21.21 2.86 7.39
C ILE A 494 21.83 2.33 8.68
N SER A 495 22.93 1.57 8.58
CA SER A 495 23.64 1.03 9.74
C SER A 495 24.23 2.14 10.61
N GLN A 496 24.87 3.13 9.99
CA GLN A 496 25.36 4.33 10.69
C GLN A 496 24.21 5.14 11.30
N ALA A 497 23.09 5.29 10.60
CA ALA A 497 21.92 6.00 11.12
C ALA A 497 21.32 5.27 12.33
N ARG A 498 21.25 3.93 12.29
CA ARG A 498 20.83 3.11 13.44
C ARG A 498 21.69 3.41 14.67
N GLU A 499 23.01 3.37 14.53
CA GLU A 499 23.93 3.62 15.66
C GLU A 499 23.85 5.06 16.18
N LYS A 500 23.75 6.03 15.27
CA LYS A 500 23.70 7.46 15.61
C LYS A 500 22.37 7.86 16.22
N ARG A 501 21.25 7.32 15.72
CA ARG A 501 19.89 7.78 16.04
C ARG A 501 19.17 6.90 17.04
N LEU A 502 19.45 5.61 17.17
CA LEU A 502 18.78 4.78 18.18
C LEU A 502 19.53 4.78 19.50
N VAL A 503 18.80 4.81 20.62
CA VAL A 503 19.35 4.55 21.97
C VAL A 503 19.92 3.13 22.01
N LYS A 504 21.10 2.98 22.64
CA LYS A 504 21.79 1.69 22.78
C LYS A 504 21.06 0.75 23.73
#